data_AF-A0A2A3YB48-F1
#
_entry.id   AF-A0A2A3YB48-F1
#
_cell.length_a   1.000
_cell.length_b   1.000
_cell.length_c   1.000
_cell.angle_alpha   90.00
_cell.angle_beta   90.00
_cell.angle_gamma   90.00
#
_symmetry.space_group_name_H-M   'P 1'
#
loop_
_entity.id
_entity.type
_entity.pdbx_description
1 polymer ?
#
loop_
_entity_poly.entity_id
_entity_poly.type
_entity_poly.pdbx_seq_one_letter_code
_entity_poly.pdbx_strand_id
1 'polypeptide(L)' 'MGIEVTLLTALVTLAVLAGASIYLVAKYRRTHASQIRESLMRQARKYAVASPDELTNHDLAVAIHNAKRESKQKHMKAA' A
#
# COMPACT_ATOMS: atom_id res chain seq x y z
N MET A 1 -26.16 7.94 41.86
CA MET A 1 -24.91 8.11 41.09
C MET A 1 -24.21 6.75 40.89
N GLY A 2 -24.74 5.83 40.06
CA GLY A 2 -24.16 4.48 39.98
C GLY A 2 -24.30 3.79 38.63
N ILE A 3 -25.46 3.90 37.98
CA ILE A 3 -25.71 3.22 36.71
C ILE A 3 -25.53 4.18 35.53
N GLU A 4 -26.09 5.40 35.60
CA GLU A 4 -26.00 6.39 34.52
C GLU A 4 -24.55 6.79 34.19
N VAL A 5 -23.72 7.00 35.21
CA VAL A 5 -22.31 7.36 35.04
C VAL A 5 -21.51 6.20 34.43
N THR A 6 -21.80 4.96 34.86
CA THR A 6 -21.18 3.75 34.30
C THR A 6 -21.59 3.55 32.85
N LEU A 7 -22.87 3.80 32.52
CA LEU A 7 -23.39 3.71 31.15
C LEU A 7 -22.77 4.76 30.24
N LEU A 8 -22.66 6.00 30.71
CA LEU A 8 -22.03 7.10 29.98
C LEU A 8 -20.54 6.80 29.73
N THR A 9 -19.84 6.32 30.75
CA THR A 9 -18.42 5.97 30.64
C THR A 9 -18.20 4.82 29.65
N ALA A 10 -19.06 3.80 29.69
CA ALA A 10 -19.01 2.69 28.73
C ALA A 10 -19.25 3.18 27.29
N LEU A 11 -20.25 4.04 27.07
CA LEU A 11 -20.53 4.62 25.75
C LEU A 11 -19.37 5.45 25.21
N VAL A 12 -18.77 6.31 26.05
CA VAL A 12 -17.60 7.11 25.68
C VAL A 12 -16.41 6.21 25.34
N THR A 13 -16.17 5.18 26.15
CA THR A 13 -15.08 4.23 25.92
C THR A 13 -15.26 3.50 24.60
N LEU A 14 -16.48 3.03 24.28
CA LEU A 14 -16.79 2.40 23.00
C LEU A 14 -16.59 3.35 21.82
N ALA A 15 -17.02 4.61 21.93
CA ALA A 15 -16.84 5.61 20.89
C ALA A 15 -15.34 5.90 20.63
N VAL A 16 -14.54 6.01 21.68
CA VAL A 16 -13.09 6.22 21.56
C VAL A 16 -12.40 5.00 20.92
N LEU A 17 -12.76 3.78 21.33
CA LEU A 17 -12.22 2.56 20.71
C LEU A 17 -12.60 2.44 19.22
N ALA A 18 -13.83 2.80 18.87
CA ALA A 18 -14.28 2.80 17.48
C ALA A 18 -13.47 3.80 16.64
N GLY A 19 -13.31 5.03 17.14
CA GLY A 19 -12.50 6.06 16.48
C GLY A 19 -11.03 5.65 16.32
N ALA A 20 -10.42 5.12 17.38
CA ALA A 20 -9.03 4.65 17.36
C ALA A 20 -8.82 3.50 16.37
N SER A 21 -9.76 2.55 16.31
CA SER A 21 -9.74 1.43 15.37
C SER A 21 -9.80 1.91 13.92
N ILE A 22 -10.73 2.81 13.61
CA ILE A 22 -10.86 3.40 12.27
C ILE A 22 -9.58 4.16 11.90
N TYR A 23 -9.03 4.96 12.81
CA TYR A 23 -7.80 5.70 12.59
C TYR A 23 -6.62 4.77 12.33
N LEU A 24 -6.44 3.72 13.13
CA LEU A 24 -5.38 2.73 12.95
C LEU A 24 -5.52 2.03 11.60
N VAL A 25 -6.72 1.58 11.22
CA VAL A 25 -6.96 0.94 9.92
C VAL A 25 -6.68 1.91 8.77
N ALA A 26 -7.14 3.15 8.86
CA ALA A 26 -6.90 4.17 7.83
C ALA A 26 -5.41 4.51 7.70
N LYS A 27 -4.72 4.68 8.82
CA LYS A 27 -3.27 4.92 8.87
C LYS A 27 -2.51 3.72 8.31
N TYR A 28 -2.87 2.50 8.72
CA TYR A 28 -2.28 1.27 8.22
C TYR A 28 -2.46 1.15 6.69
N ARG A 29 -3.68 1.37 6.17
CA ARG A 29 -3.93 1.38 4.72
C ARG A 29 -3.10 2.43 3.98
N ARG A 30 -2.95 3.64 4.54
CA ARG A 30 -2.08 4.67 3.96
C ARG A 30 -0.61 4.26 3.93
N THR A 31 -0.09 3.70 5.02
CA THR A 31 1.31 3.25 5.10
C THR A 31 1.57 2.06 4.19
N HIS A 32 0.63 1.12 4.07
CA HIS A 32 0.80 -0.01 3.14
C HIS A 32 0.70 0.43 1.67
N ALA A 33 -0.20 1.37 1.36
CA ALA A 33 -0.26 1.94 0.01
C ALA A 33 1.06 2.65 -0.36
N SER A 34 1.68 3.37 0.56
CA SER A 34 2.97 4.02 0.32
C SER A 34 4.12 3.02 0.21
N GLN A 35 4.17 1.99 1.06
CA GLN A 35 5.20 0.94 0.99
C GLN A 35 5.11 0.11 -0.30
N ILE A 36 3.89 -0.22 -0.76
CA ILE A 36 3.68 -0.91 -2.03
C ILE A 36 4.19 -0.04 -3.18
N ARG A 37 3.82 1.25 -3.20
CA ARG A 37 4.22 2.18 -4.27
C ARG A 37 5.73 2.41 -4.28
N GLU A 38 6.38 2.55 -3.12
CA GLU A 38 7.84 2.64 -3.04
C GLU A 38 8.54 1.36 -3.52
N SER A 39 8.04 0.19 -3.14
CA SER A 39 8.63 -1.09 -3.57
C SER A 39 8.52 -1.29 -5.08
N LEU A 40 7.37 -0.92 -5.67
CA LEU A 40 7.14 -0.97 -7.11
C LEU A 40 7.98 0.07 -7.86
N MET A 41 8.11 1.30 -7.33
CA MET A 41 8.98 2.32 -7.92
C MET A 41 10.46 1.92 -7.91
N ARG A 42 10.95 1.29 -6.84
CA ARG A 42 12.32 0.76 -6.79
C ARG A 42 12.54 -0.32 -7.85
N GLN A 43 11.57 -1.20 -8.06
CA GLN A 43 11.63 -2.20 -9.13
C GLN A 43 11.56 -1.55 -10.52
N ALA A 44 10.67 -0.59 -10.73
CA ALA A 44 10.52 0.11 -12.01
C ALA A 44 11.81 0.86 -12.42
N ARG A 45 12.47 1.54 -11.47
CA ARG A 45 13.79 2.17 -11.71
C ARG A 45 14.87 1.15 -12.07
N LYS A 46 14.86 -0.03 -11.45
CA LYS A 46 15.84 -1.10 -11.73
C LYS A 46 15.70 -1.68 -13.14
N TYR A 47 14.49 -1.70 -13.69
CA TYR A 47 14.20 -2.22 -15.04
C TYR A 47 13.99 -1.12 -16.10
N ALA A 48 14.32 0.15 -15.78
CA ALA A 48 14.17 1.30 -16.66
C ALA A 48 12.77 1.41 -17.31
N VAL A 49 11.72 1.12 -16.52
CA VAL A 49 10.33 1.26 -16.97
C VAL A 49 10.03 2.75 -17.19
N ALA A 50 9.55 3.12 -18.38
CA ALA A 50 9.20 4.50 -18.72
C ALA A 50 7.96 4.97 -17.93
N SER A 51 8.02 6.18 -17.37
CA SER A 51 6.95 6.88 -16.64
C SER A 51 6.26 6.12 -15.50
N PRO A 52 7.01 5.59 -14.50
CA PRO A 52 6.43 4.80 -13.41
C PRO A 52 5.50 5.59 -12.48
N ASP A 53 5.55 6.92 -12.51
CA ASP A 53 4.75 7.81 -11.66
C ASP A 53 3.30 7.97 -12.15
N GLU A 54 3.07 7.83 -13.46
CA GLU A 54 1.77 7.99 -14.13
C GLU A 54 0.94 6.70 -14.14
N LEU A 55 1.55 5.54 -13.83
CA LEU A 55 0.89 4.24 -13.84
C LEU A 55 0.21 3.92 -12.50
N THR A 56 -0.95 3.24 -12.58
CA THR A 56 -1.58 2.64 -11.40
C THR A 56 -0.71 1.48 -10.88
N ASN A 57 -0.86 1.11 -9.62
CA ASN A 57 -0.03 0.04 -9.03
C ASN A 57 -0.15 -1.30 -9.78
N HIS A 58 -1.30 -1.58 -10.40
CA HIS A 58 -1.52 -2.78 -11.21
C HIS A 58 -0.73 -2.69 -12.52
N ASP A 59 -0.84 -1.58 -13.23
CA ASP A 59 -0.16 -1.37 -14.52
C ASP A 59 1.36 -1.33 -14.36
N LEU A 60 1.84 -0.77 -13.24
CA LEU A 60 3.25 -0.73 -12.90
C LEU A 60 3.83 -2.15 -12.69
N ALA A 61 3.07 -3.04 -12.06
CA ALA A 61 3.47 -4.43 -11.88
C ALA A 61 3.54 -5.20 -13.22
N VAL A 62 2.58 -4.96 -14.12
CA VAL A 62 2.58 -5.52 -15.48
C VAL A 62 3.77 -5.02 -16.29
N ALA A 63 4.07 -3.72 -16.23
CA ALA A 63 5.21 -3.12 -16.91
C ALA A 63 6.56 -3.67 -16.43
N ILE A 64 6.74 -3.85 -15.11
CA ILE A 64 7.93 -4.49 -14.52
C ILE A 64 8.07 -5.94 -15.01
N HIS A 65 6.97 -6.69 -15.04
CA HIS A 65 6.99 -8.08 -15.49
C HIS A 65 7.40 -8.20 -16.97
N ASN A 66 6.89 -7.30 -17.82
CA ASN A 66 7.22 -7.25 -19.24
C ASN A 66 8.69 -6.86 -19.46
N ALA A 67 9.18 -5.81 -18.77
CA ALA A 67 10.58 -5.40 -18.85
C ALA A 67 11.54 -6.51 -18.38
N LYS A 68 11.16 -7.27 -17.35
CA LYS A 68 11.93 -8.43 -16.87
C LYS A 68 11.98 -9.57 -17.91
N ARG A 69 10.88 -9.81 -18.62
CA ARG A 69 10.84 -10.79 -19.71
C ARG A 69 11.72 -10.35 -20.88
N GLU A 70 11.66 -9.09 -21.28
CA GLU A 70 12.50 -8.55 -22.35
C GLU A 70 13.99 -8.61 -22.00
N SER A 71 14.36 -8.29 -20.75
CA SER A 71 15.72 -8.44 -20.23
C SER A 71 16.25 -9.87 -20.37
N LYS A 72 15.45 -10.87 -19.98
CA LYS A 72 15.83 -12.29 -20.14
C LYS A 72 15.96 -12.68 -21.61
N GLN A 73 15.05 -12.20 -22.45
CA GLN A 73 15.05 -12.55 -23.87
C GLN A 73 16.23 -11.90 -24.61
N LYS A 74 16.62 -10.67 -24.25
CA LYS A 74 17.84 -10.02 -24.74
C LYS A 74 19.10 -10.76 -24.30
N HIS A 75 19.15 -11.22 -23.04
CA HIS A 75 20.27 -12.04 -22.56
C HIS A 75 20.38 -13.39 -23.28
N MET A 76 19.26 -14.02 -23.64
CA MET A 76 19.26 -15.27 -24.44
C MET A 76 19.65 -15.06 -25.92
N LYS A 77 19.42 -13.87 -26.48
CA LYS A 77 19.82 -13.55 -27.86
C LYS A 77 21.25 -13.03 -27.98
N ALA A 78 21.88 -12.68 -26.87
CA ALA A 78 23.25 -12.17 -26.81
C ALA A 78 24.28 -13.22 -26.32
N ALA A 79 23.85 -14.47 -26.12
CA ALA A 79 24.68 -15.65 -25.84
C ALA A 79 24.58 -16.62 -27.02
#